data_AF-A0A920FSS8-F1
#
_entry.id   AF-A0A920FSS8-F1
#
_cell.length_a   1.000
_cell.length_b   1.000
_cell.length_c   1.000
_cell.angle_alpha   90.00
_cell.angle_beta   90.00
_cell.angle_gamma   90.00
#
_symmetry.space_group_name_H-M   'P 1'
#
loop_
_entity.id
_entity.type
_entity.pdbx_description
1 polymer ?
#
loop_
_entity_poly.entity_id
_entity_poly.type
_entity_poly.pdbx_seq_one_letter_code
_entity_poly.pdbx_strand_id
1 'polypeptide(L)'
;MEKFKLYLQLMRVDKPIGFYLLMWPVVWAFLISTSGSPNIFYVIIFFVGIVITRSAGCVINDYFDQDFDRRVERTKDRVLANNK
;
A
#
# COMPACT_ATOMS: atom_id res chain seq x y z
N MET A 1 -6.08 21.16 -3.74
CA MET A 1 -5.41 20.05 -4.46
C MET A 1 -4.19 19.52 -3.73
N GLU A 2 -3.37 20.37 -3.09
CA GLU A 2 -2.14 19.95 -2.42
C GLU A 2 -2.34 18.90 -1.31
N LYS A 3 -3.34 19.10 -0.43
CA LYS A 3 -3.69 18.10 0.62
C LYS A 3 -4.04 16.73 0.06
N PHE A 4 -4.75 16.67 -1.07
CA PHE A 4 -5.10 15.41 -1.73
C PHE A 4 -3.85 14.65 -2.18
N LYS A 5 -2.87 15.37 -2.74
CA LYS A 5 -1.57 14.78 -3.13
C LYS A 5 -0.80 14.25 -1.91
N LEU A 6 -0.82 14.96 -0.78
CA LEU A 6 -0.20 14.50 0.46
C LEU A 6 -0.86 13.22 0.99
N TYR A 7 -2.19 13.11 0.94
CA TYR A 7 -2.89 11.88 1.31
C TYR A 7 -2.51 10.71 0.40
N LEU A 8 -2.40 10.93 -0.91
CA LEU A 8 -1.97 9.88 -1.85
C LEU A 8 -0.53 9.40 -1.56
N GLN A 9 0.37 10.32 -1.20
CA GLN A 9 1.74 9.99 -0.80
C GLN A 9 1.77 9.21 0.52
N LEU A 10 0.96 9.60 1.51
CA LEU A 10 0.87 8.92 2.80
C LEU A 10 0.35 7.47 2.64
N MET A 11 -0.66 7.29 1.80
CA MET A 11 -1.21 5.98 1.43
C MET A 11 -0.28 5.16 0.51
N ARG A 12 0.84 5.74 0.08
CA ARG A 12 1.80 5.18 -0.89
C ARG A 12 1.18 4.74 -2.22
N VAL A 13 0.13 5.43 -2.66
CA VAL A 13 -0.53 5.15 -3.94
C VAL A 13 0.37 5.55 -5.12
N ASP A 14 1.30 6.48 -4.90
CA ASP A 14 2.35 6.86 -5.86
C ASP A 14 3.39 5.75 -6.10
N LYS A 15 3.46 4.73 -5.24
CA LYS A 15 4.44 3.62 -5.31
C LYS A 15 3.74 2.27 -5.43
N PRO A 16 3.26 1.90 -6.63
CA PRO A 16 2.39 0.73 -6.83
C PRO A 16 3.09 -0.62 -6.63
N ILE A 17 4.43 -0.63 -6.52
CA ILE A 17 5.22 -1.86 -6.31
C ILE A 17 4.74 -2.69 -5.12
N GLY A 18 4.24 -2.04 -4.06
CA GLY A 18 3.70 -2.74 -2.89
C GLY A 18 2.40 -3.49 -3.19
N PHE A 19 1.53 -2.93 -4.04
CA PHE A 19 0.30 -3.61 -4.45
C PHE A 19 0.61 -4.80 -5.34
N TYR A 20 1.54 -4.66 -6.30
CA TYR A 20 1.96 -5.77 -7.16
C TYR A 20 2.58 -6.92 -6.36
N LEU A 21 3.42 -6.60 -5.37
CA LEU A 21 4.04 -7.61 -4.52
C LEU A 21 3.00 -8.41 -3.71
N LEU A 22 1.96 -7.75 -3.22
CA LEU A 22 0.87 -8.41 -2.49
C LEU A 22 -0.09 -9.16 -3.42
N MET A 23 -0.30 -8.68 -4.65
CA MET A 23 -1.17 -9.32 -5.62
C MET A 23 -0.55 -10.61 -6.17
N TRP A 24 0.78 -10.68 -6.27
CA TRP A 24 1.49 -11.85 -6.78
C TRP A 24 1.08 -13.17 -6.11
N PRO A 25 1.20 -13.35 -4.77
CA PRO A 25 0.78 -14.59 -4.13
C PRO A 25 -0.73 -14.86 -4.24
N VAL A 26 -1.56 -13.83 -4.31
CA VAL A 26 -3.03 -13.98 -4.48
C VAL A 26 -3.37 -14.56 -5.85
N VAL A 27 -2.72 -14.09 -6.91
CA VAL A 27 -2.91 -14.63 -8.27
C VAL A 27 -2.52 -16.12 -8.31
N TRP A 28 -1.40 -16.49 -7.71
CA TRP A 28 -0.99 -17.91 -7.63
C TRP A 28 -1.99 -18.74 -6.84
N ALA A 29 -2.45 -18.24 -5.68
CA ALA A 29 -3.45 -18.93 -4.88
C ALA A 29 -4.75 -19.17 -5.66
N PHE A 30 -5.19 -18.19 -6.45
CA PHE A 30 -6.37 -18.32 -7.30
C PHE A 30 -6.16 -19.26 -8.48
N LEU A 31 -5.02 -19.22 -9.16
CA LEU A 31 -4.72 -20.16 -10.24
C LEU A 31 -4.71 -21.61 -9.74
N ILE A 32 -4.11 -21.87 -8.57
CA ILE A 32 -4.03 -23.21 -7.99
C ILE A 32 -5.41 -23.67 -7.49
N SER A 33 -6.14 -22.82 -6.76
CA SER A 33 -7.42 -23.20 -6.16
C SER A 33 -8.58 -23.36 -7.16
N THR A 34 -8.46 -22.77 -8.34
CA THR A 34 -9.51 -22.81 -9.38
C THR A 34 -9.11 -23.61 -10.63
N SER A 35 -8.01 -24.37 -10.56
CA SER A 35 -7.47 -25.13 -11.71
C SER A 35 -7.29 -24.25 -12.96
N GLY A 36 -6.79 -23.03 -12.76
CA GLY A 36 -6.52 -22.07 -13.84
C GLY A 36 -7.71 -21.22 -14.28
N SER A 37 -8.88 -21.31 -13.61
CA SER A 37 -10.09 -20.55 -13.98
C SER A 37 -10.57 -19.62 -12.85
N PRO A 38 -9.80 -18.59 -12.48
CA PRO A 38 -10.15 -17.71 -11.37
C PRO A 38 -11.34 -16.81 -11.71
N ASN A 39 -12.32 -16.74 -10.80
CA ASN A 39 -13.46 -15.85 -10.97
C ASN A 39 -13.02 -14.39 -10.78
N ILE A 40 -13.21 -13.57 -11.82
CA ILE A 40 -12.81 -12.16 -11.87
C ILE A 40 -13.39 -11.32 -10.73
N PHE A 41 -14.58 -11.67 -10.24
CA PHE A 41 -15.22 -10.98 -9.11
C PHE A 41 -14.36 -11.08 -7.85
N TYR A 42 -13.84 -12.27 -7.53
CA TYR A 42 -12.96 -12.46 -6.37
C TYR A 42 -11.61 -11.80 -6.57
N VAL A 43 -11.07 -11.80 -7.80
CA VAL A 43 -9.84 -11.06 -8.14
C VAL A 43 -9.99 -9.57 -7.83
N ILE A 44 -11.11 -8.96 -8.21
CA ILE A 44 -11.39 -7.55 -7.94
C ILE A 44 -11.53 -7.29 -6.44
N ILE A 45 -12.28 -8.14 -5.72
CA ILE A 45 -12.45 -8.00 -4.26
C ILE A 45 -11.09 -8.03 -3.55
N PHE A 46 -10.23 -8.99 -3.89
CA PHE A 46 -8.90 -9.08 -3.28
C PHE A 46 -8.01 -7.91 -3.67
N PHE A 47 -8.08 -7.43 -4.91
CA PHE A 47 -7.34 -6.25 -5.32
C PHE A 47 -7.74 -5.02 -4.50
N VAL A 48 -9.04 -4.77 -4.31
CA VAL A 48 -9.55 -3.68 -3.47
C VAL A 48 -9.07 -3.87 -2.02
N GLY A 49 -9.16 -5.09 -1.49
CA GLY A 49 -8.66 -5.42 -0.15
C GLY A 49 -7.16 -5.14 0.02
N ILE A 50 -6.35 -5.50 -0.98
CA ILE A 50 -4.91 -5.22 -1.01
C ILE A 50 -4.65 -3.71 -0.99
N VAL A 51 -5.34 -2.94 -1.83
CA VAL A 51 -5.16 -1.49 -1.88
C VAL A 51 -5.46 -0.87 -0.51
N ILE A 52 -6.60 -1.23 0.09
CA ILE A 52 -7.01 -0.70 1.40
C ILE A 52 -6.02 -1.11 2.50
N THR A 53 -5.74 -2.41 2.64
CA THR A 53 -4.89 -2.93 3.73
C THR A 53 -3.45 -2.43 3.63
N ARG A 54 -2.89 -2.38 2.42
CA ARG A 54 -1.55 -1.84 2.18
C ARG A 54 -1.47 -0.36 2.52
N SER A 55 -2.43 0.44 2.05
CA SER A 55 -2.47 1.88 2.35
C SER A 55 -2.70 2.15 3.83
N ALA A 56 -3.55 1.39 4.52
CA ALA A 56 -3.73 1.50 5.96
C ALA A 56 -2.43 1.16 6.72
N GLY A 57 -1.79 0.03 6.40
CA GLY A 57 -0.51 -0.35 7.01
C GLY A 57 0.59 0.69 6.76
N CYS A 58 0.61 1.32 5.59
CA CYS A 58 1.50 2.45 5.29
C CYS A 58 1.30 3.63 6.23
N VAL A 59 0.06 4.07 6.38
CA VAL A 59 -0.30 5.24 7.18
C VAL A 59 0.02 4.97 8.65
N ILE A 60 -0.36 3.79 9.15
CA ILE A 60 -0.12 3.37 10.53
C ILE A 60 1.38 3.29 10.82
N ASN A 61 2.18 2.68 9.93
CA ASN A 61 3.63 2.63 10.10
C ASN A 61 4.24 4.03 10.17
N ASP A 62 3.89 4.93 9.24
CA ASP A 62 4.45 6.28 9.21
C ASP A 62 4.01 7.11 10.43
N TYR A 63 2.84 6.82 11.01
CA TYR A 63 2.37 7.44 12.24
C TYR A 63 3.21 7.02 13.46
N PHE A 64 3.50 5.73 13.59
CA PHE A 64 4.32 5.22 14.68
C PHE A 64 5.81 5.53 14.51
N ASP A 65 6.31 5.56 13.28
CA ASP A 65 7.72 5.76 12.98
C ASP A 65 8.13 7.24 12.87
N GLN A 66 7.19 8.20 12.98
CA GLN A 66 7.41 9.62 12.66
C GLN A 66 8.66 10.25 13.31
N ASP A 67 8.94 9.93 14.58
CA ASP A 67 10.08 10.50 15.32
C ASP A 67 11.42 9.88 14.94
N PHE A 68 11.39 8.62 14.53
CA PHE A 68 12.54 7.90 14.03
C PHE A 68 12.83 8.31 12.58
N ASP A 69 11.80 8.37 11.74
CA ASP A 69 11.89 8.74 10.33
C ASP A 69 12.53 10.11 10.13
N ARG A 70 12.26 11.08 11.03
CA ARG A 70 12.90 12.41 11.05
C ARG A 70 14.42 12.36 11.14
N ARG A 71 14.99 11.31 11.74
CA ARG A 71 16.43 11.17 11.99
C ARG A 71 17.15 10.38 10.90
N VAL A 72 16.43 9.87 9.90
CA VAL A 72 16.96 8.98 8.86
C VAL A 72 16.90 9.67 7.50
N GLU A 73 18.06 9.78 6.85
CA GLU A 73 18.23 10.52 5.58
C GLU A 73 17.24 10.09 4.49
N ARG A 74 16.91 8.80 4.42
CA ARG A 74 15.99 8.23 3.42
C ARG A 74 14.51 8.55 3.68
N THR A 75 14.12 8.80 4.93
CA THR A 75 12.70 8.84 5.36
C THR A 75 12.29 10.17 6.00
N LYS A 76 13.25 11.08 6.23
CA LYS A 76 13.00 12.42 6.78
C LYS A 76 11.99 13.26 5.99
N ASP A 77 11.85 12.99 4.69
CA ASP A 77 10.93 13.72 3.79
C ASP A 77 9.52 13.12 3.72
N ARG A 78 9.22 12.06 4.48
CA ARG A 78 7.86 11.53 4.59
C ARG A 78 6.91 12.59 5.15
N VAL A 79 5.63 12.51 4.75
CA VAL A 79 4.60 13.50 5.08
C VAL A 79 4.52 13.76 6.59
N LEU A 80 4.38 12.70 7.39
CA LEU A 80 4.27 12.81 8.86
C LEU A 80 5.59 13.18 9.54
N ALA A 81 6.73 12.69 9.03
CA ALA A 81 8.04 13.07 9.55
C ALA A 81 8.31 14.58 9.38
N ASN A 82 7.87 15.17 8.27
CA ASN A 82 8.09 16.58 7.94
C ASN A 82 6.92 17.51 8.36
N ASN A 83 5.98 17.03 9.18
CA ASN A 83 4.80 17.77 9.66
C ASN A 83 4.00 18.47 8.53
N LYS A 84 3.85 17.81 7.39
CA LYS A 84 3.10 18.31 6.23
C LYS A 84 1.65 17.82 6.23
#